data_AF-A0A1I7FTK9-F1
#
_entry.id   AF-A0A1I7FTK9-F1
#
_cell.length_a   1.000
_cell.length_b   1.000
_cell.length_c   1.000
_cell.angle_alpha   90.00
_cell.angle_beta   90.00
_cell.angle_gamma   90.00
#
_symmetry.space_group_name_H-M   'P 1'
#
loop_
_entity.id
_entity.type
_entity.pdbx_description
1 polymer ?
#
loop_
_entity_poly.entity_id
_entity_poly.type
_entity_poly.pdbx_seq_one_letter_code
_entity_poly.pdbx_strand_id
1 'polypeptide(L)'
;MVHPYIVNTINASVLIIAGLIGYFSNAAKPPTALIAPFIGLLLLSCTYHLRKHNRFVMHTVTSLTLLTGFLVVWRIDPALFAWNRHNILLLLMALSCFVAVALYVASFLKERRTPNNTIYKDDL
;
A
#
# COMPACT_ATOMS: atom_id res chain seq x y z
N MET A 1 12.56 -5.45 -13.76
CA MET A 1 12.78 -4.94 -12.39
C MET A 1 11.51 -4.21 -11.99
N VAL A 2 10.86 -4.56 -10.87
CA VAL A 2 9.65 -3.85 -10.44
C VAL A 2 10.09 -2.67 -9.58
N HIS A 3 9.93 -1.44 -10.07
CA HIS A 3 10.34 -0.27 -9.30
C HIS A 3 9.37 -0.03 -8.13
N PRO A 4 9.86 0.28 -6.91
CA PRO A 4 9.00 0.52 -5.74
C PRO A 4 7.94 1.60 -5.95
N TYR A 5 8.22 2.62 -6.77
CA TYR A 5 7.25 3.66 -7.10
C TYR A 5 6.05 3.12 -7.89
N ILE A 6 6.24 2.12 -8.76
CA ILE A 6 5.16 1.53 -9.57
C ILE A 6 4.23 0.73 -8.63
N VAL A 7 4.83 -0.08 -7.76
CA VAL A 7 4.08 -0.88 -6.77
C VAL A 7 3.28 0.02 -5.84
N ASN A 8 3.88 1.11 -5.36
CA ASN A 8 3.20 2.09 -4.51
C ASN A 8 2.04 2.77 -5.22
N THR A 9 2.23 3.22 -6.46
CA THR A 9 1.14 3.85 -7.24
C THR A 9 -0.02 2.89 -7.44
N ILE A 10 0.26 1.61 -7.75
CA ILE A 10 -0.79 0.60 -7.93
C ILE A 10 -1.54 0.37 -6.61
N ASN A 11 -0.82 0.12 -5.51
CA ASN A 11 -1.44 -0.11 -4.20
C ASN A 11 -2.25 1.10 -3.72
N ALA A 12 -1.70 2.31 -3.86
CA ALA A 12 -2.39 3.55 -3.53
C ALA A 12 -3.67 3.72 -4.36
N SER A 13 -3.61 3.45 -5.67
CA SER A 13 -4.77 3.52 -6.56
C SER A 13 -5.85 2.52 -6.15
N VAL A 14 -5.45 1.30 -5.81
CA VAL A 14 -6.38 0.26 -5.32
C VAL A 14 -7.05 0.69 -4.01
N LEU A 15 -6.28 1.21 -3.04
CA LEU A 15 -6.82 1.72 -1.77
C LEU A 15 -7.81 2.87 -1.98
N ILE A 16 -7.52 3.79 -2.91
CA ILE A 16 -8.40 4.91 -3.22
C ILE A 16 -9.69 4.41 -3.89
N ILE A 17 -9.57 3.65 -4.96
CA ILE A 17 -10.72 3.21 -5.77
C ILE A 17 -11.61 2.26 -4.97
N ALA A 18 -11.04 1.20 -4.38
CA ALA A 18 -11.82 0.23 -3.61
C ALA A 18 -12.42 0.85 -2.34
N GLY A 19 -11.71 1.80 -1.71
CA GLY A 19 -12.18 2.50 -0.52
C GLY A 19 -13.36 3.43 -0.82
N LEU A 20 -13.27 4.20 -1.91
CA LEU A 20 -14.37 5.05 -2.37
C LEU A 20 -15.58 4.21 -2.80
N ILE A 21 -15.38 3.12 -3.54
CA ILE A 21 -16.47 2.18 -3.89
C ILE A 21 -17.13 1.65 -2.62
N GLY A 22 -16.35 1.24 -1.63
CA GLY A 22 -16.85 0.75 -0.34
C GLY A 22 -17.64 1.79 0.44
N TYR A 23 -17.23 3.07 0.38
CA TYR A 23 -17.92 4.19 1.02
C TYR A 23 -19.25 4.52 0.33
N PHE A 24 -19.26 4.68 -1.00
CA PHE A 24 -20.46 5.05 -1.75
C PHE A 24 -21.48 3.92 -1.88
N SER A 25 -21.03 2.66 -1.82
CA SER A 25 -21.93 1.49 -1.90
C SER A 25 -22.66 1.19 -0.58
N ASN A 26 -22.22 1.79 0.54
CA ASN A 26 -22.83 1.56 1.84
C ASN A 26 -23.82 2.70 2.17
N ALA A 27 -25.09 2.36 2.40
CA ALA A 27 -26.12 3.34 2.72
C ALA A 27 -25.80 4.15 4.00
N ALA A 28 -25.12 3.54 4.97
CA ALA A 28 -24.72 4.19 6.22
C ALA A 28 -23.50 5.13 6.06
N LYS A 29 -22.80 5.07 4.93
CA LYS A 29 -21.61 5.89 4.60
C LYS A 29 -20.68 6.13 5.81
N PRO A 30 -20.16 5.06 6.43
CA PRO A 30 -19.40 5.20 7.66
C PRO A 30 -18.10 5.99 7.40
N PRO A 31 -17.76 7.01 8.20
CA PRO A 31 -16.57 7.82 8.00
C PRO A 31 -15.27 7.00 8.10
N THR A 32 -15.30 5.89 8.83
CA THR A 32 -14.17 4.97 8.95
C THR A 32 -13.78 4.31 7.62
N ALA A 33 -14.67 4.25 6.62
CA ALA A 33 -14.34 3.73 5.30
C ALA A 33 -13.45 4.69 4.49
N LEU A 34 -13.38 5.97 4.86
CA LEU A 34 -12.51 6.97 4.22
C LEU A 34 -11.05 6.91 4.69
N ILE A 35 -10.75 6.14 5.75
CA ILE A 35 -9.38 5.99 6.27
C ILE A 35 -8.47 5.35 5.20
N ALA A 36 -8.93 4.28 4.56
CA ALA A 36 -8.16 3.59 3.53
C ALA A 36 -7.86 4.47 2.29
N PRO A 37 -8.83 5.18 1.67
CA PRO A 37 -8.53 6.10 0.57
C PRO A 37 -7.69 7.30 1.01
N PHE A 38 -7.85 7.80 2.24
CA PHE A 38 -6.99 8.85 2.79
C PHE A 38 -5.53 8.39 2.90
N ILE A 39 -5.29 7.17 3.40
CA ILE A 39 -3.93 6.61 3.41
C ILE A 39 -3.41 6.34 1.99
N GLY A 40 -4.27 5.89 1.07
CA GLY A 40 -3.91 5.76 -0.34
C GLY A 40 -3.42 7.09 -0.94
N LEU A 41 -4.06 8.21 -0.60
CA LEU A 41 -3.62 9.55 -0.99
C LEU A 41 -2.23 9.90 -0.41
N LEU A 42 -2.00 9.63 0.88
CA LEU A 42 -0.69 9.83 1.51
C LEU A 42 0.40 9.00 0.84
N LEU A 43 0.12 7.72 0.56
CA LEU A 43 1.03 6.83 -0.15
C LEU A 43 1.33 7.39 -1.55
N LEU A 44 0.32 7.87 -2.28
CA LEU A 44 0.50 8.45 -3.60
C LEU A 44 1.38 9.72 -3.58
N SER A 45 1.22 10.58 -2.57
CA SER A 45 2.08 11.75 -2.35
C SER A 45 3.53 11.33 -2.05
N CYS A 46 3.74 10.22 -1.36
CA CYS A 46 5.07 9.66 -1.14
C CYS A 46 5.72 9.07 -2.41
N THR A 47 4.95 8.74 -3.46
CA THR A 47 5.49 8.23 -4.74
C THR A 47 6.51 9.20 -5.36
N TYR A 48 6.28 10.51 -5.27
CA TYR A 48 7.22 11.50 -5.77
C TYR A 48 8.57 11.43 -5.04
N HIS A 49 8.53 11.25 -3.72
CA HIS A 49 9.71 11.16 -2.87
C HIS A 49 10.44 9.81 -3.00
N LEU A 50 9.72 8.72 -3.31
CA LEU A 50 10.28 7.41 -3.65
C LEU A 50 11.15 7.46 -4.92
N ARG A 51 10.82 8.34 -5.87
CA ARG A 51 11.61 8.54 -7.09
C ARG A 51 12.99 9.14 -6.79
N LYS A 52 13.13 9.88 -5.69
CA LYS A 52 14.40 10.48 -5.24
C LYS A 52 15.29 9.50 -4.44
N HIS A 53 14.98 8.20 -4.47
CA HIS A 53 15.74 7.12 -3.81
C HIS A 53 16.00 7.32 -2.30
N ASN A 54 15.25 8.18 -1.61
CA ASN A 54 15.48 8.45 -0.19
C ASN A 54 15.16 7.21 0.66
N ARG A 55 16.18 6.64 1.32
CA ARG A 55 16.07 5.43 2.15
C ARG A 55 15.06 5.60 3.28
N PHE A 56 14.99 6.79 3.88
CA PHE A 56 14.02 7.09 4.94
C PHE A 56 12.59 6.94 4.43
N VAL A 57 12.30 7.48 3.25
CA VAL A 57 10.96 7.43 2.64
C VAL A 57 10.57 6.00 2.30
N MET A 58 11.50 5.19 1.79
CA MET A 58 11.25 3.77 1.50
C MET A 58 10.80 2.99 2.75
N HIS A 59 11.49 3.18 3.88
CA HIS A 59 11.12 2.52 5.15
C HIS A 59 9.78 3.02 5.70
N THR A 60 9.55 4.33 5.63
CA THR A 60 8.29 4.95 6.08
C THR A 60 7.11 4.46 5.24
N VAL A 61 7.22 4.43 3.91
CA VAL A 61 6.16 3.94 3.01
C VAL A 61 5.88 2.46 3.25
N THR A 62 6.92 1.65 3.42
CA THR A 62 6.76 0.21 3.69
C THR A 62 6.04 -0.01 5.01
N SER A 63 6.43 0.72 6.07
CA SER A 63 5.80 0.64 7.38
C SER A 63 4.35 1.13 7.35
N LEU A 64 4.08 2.23 6.64
CA LEU A 64 2.74 2.77 6.48
C LEU A 64 1.83 1.81 5.70
N THR A 65 2.34 1.18 4.64
CA THR A 65 1.61 0.18 3.85
C THR A 65 1.29 -1.06 4.68
N LEU A 66 2.26 -1.54 5.47
CA LEU A 66 2.06 -2.67 6.37
C LEU A 66 0.99 -2.34 7.43
N LEU A 67 1.10 -1.17 8.07
CA LEU A 67 0.11 -0.70 9.05
C LEU A 67 -1.29 -0.63 8.42
N THR A 68 -1.40 -0.12 7.20
CA THR A 68 -2.66 -0.06 6.46
C THR A 68 -3.24 -1.45 6.22
N GLY A 69 -2.41 -2.41 5.80
CA GLY A 69 -2.81 -3.80 5.64
C GLY A 69 -3.39 -4.38 6.94
N PHE A 70 -2.72 -4.17 8.07
CA PHE A 70 -3.22 -4.60 9.38
C PHE A 70 -4.54 -3.94 9.78
N LEU A 71 -4.69 -2.63 9.57
CA LEU A 71 -5.93 -1.91 9.86
C LEU A 71 -7.11 -2.44 9.02
N VAL A 72 -6.86 -2.74 7.74
CA VAL A 72 -7.89 -3.30 6.85
C VAL A 72 -8.27 -4.72 7.29
N VAL A 73 -7.29 -5.56 7.66
CA VAL A 73 -7.56 -6.91 8.17
C VAL A 73 -8.32 -6.88 9.49
N TRP A 74 -7.97 -5.97 10.40
CA TRP A 74 -8.67 -5.81 11.68
C TRP A 74 -10.15 -5.50 11.50
N ARG A 75 -10.50 -4.79 10.41
CA ARG A 75 -11.88 -4.46 10.08
C ARG A 75 -12.70 -5.67 9.60
N ILE A 76 -12.04 -6.75 9.23
CA ILE A 76 -12.70 -8.00 8.82
C ILE A 76 -12.97 -8.81 10.09
N ASP A 77 -14.24 -8.90 10.47
CA ASP A 77 -14.67 -9.80 11.53
C ASP A 77 -14.82 -11.23 10.96
N PRO A 78 -13.98 -12.20 11.39
CA PRO A 78 -14.04 -13.57 10.88
C PRO A 78 -15.34 -14.28 11.28
N ALA A 79 -15.96 -13.90 12.40
CA ALA A 79 -17.21 -14.52 12.87
C ALA A 79 -18.42 -14.07 12.05
N LEU A 80 -18.36 -12.85 11.49
CA LEU A 80 -19.41 -12.27 10.65
C LEU A 80 -19.03 -12.28 9.16
N PHE A 81 -17.99 -13.03 8.78
CA PHE A 81 -17.49 -13.04 7.43
C PHE A 81 -18.49 -13.70 6.48
N ALA A 82 -19.03 -12.90 5.57
CA ALA A 82 -19.82 -13.35 4.43
C ALA A 82 -19.18 -12.90 3.13
N TRP A 83 -19.43 -13.63 2.03
CA TRP A 83 -19.01 -13.28 0.66
C TRP A 83 -19.83 -12.12 0.07
N ASN A 84 -19.87 -11.01 0.82
CA ASN A 84 -20.52 -9.78 0.41
C ASN A 84 -19.51 -8.84 -0.25
N ARG A 85 -20.00 -7.97 -1.14
CA ARG A 85 -19.19 -6.97 -1.85
C ARG A 85 -18.28 -6.17 -0.90
N HIS A 86 -18.76 -5.82 0.29
CA HIS A 86 -17.97 -5.08 1.28
C HIS A 86 -16.72 -5.86 1.74
N ASN A 87 -16.89 -7.11 2.14
CA ASN A 87 -15.81 -7.95 2.63
C ASN A 87 -14.82 -8.32 1.51
N ILE A 88 -15.31 -8.50 0.28
CA ILE A 88 -14.47 -8.72 -0.90
C ILE A 88 -13.58 -7.51 -1.17
N LEU A 89 -14.11 -6.28 -1.06
CA LEU A 89 -13.31 -5.07 -1.22
C LEU A 89 -12.25 -4.94 -0.11
N LEU A 90 -12.60 -5.22 1.14
CA LEU A 90 -11.64 -5.24 2.26
C LEU A 90 -10.52 -6.26 2.03
N LEU A 91 -10.87 -7.48 1.60
CA LEU A 91 -9.88 -8.50 1.25
C LEU A 91 -8.97 -8.08 0.11
N LEU A 92 -9.53 -7.46 -0.94
CA LEU A 92 -8.76 -6.97 -2.08
C LEU A 92 -7.76 -5.88 -1.65
N MET A 93 -8.19 -4.95 -0.80
CA MET A 93 -7.33 -3.90 -0.25
C MET A 93 -6.23 -4.47 0.65
N ALA A 94 -6.57 -5.41 1.52
CA ALA A 94 -5.61 -6.09 2.39
C ALA A 94 -4.57 -6.86 1.55
N LEU A 95 -5.03 -7.67 0.59
CA LEU A 95 -4.17 -8.45 -0.28
C LEU A 95 -3.22 -7.54 -1.08
N SER A 96 -3.72 -6.42 -1.61
CA SER A 96 -2.90 -5.44 -2.31
C SER A 96 -1.79 -4.87 -1.41
N CYS A 97 -2.11 -4.55 -0.15
CA CYS A 97 -1.12 -4.07 0.82
C CYS A 97 -0.05 -5.12 1.12
N PHE A 98 -0.44 -6.38 1.36
CA PHE A 98 0.52 -7.46 1.64
C PHE A 98 1.44 -7.75 0.44
N VAL A 99 0.88 -7.79 -0.76
CA VAL A 99 1.66 -7.94 -2.00
C VAL A 99 2.62 -6.77 -2.18
N ALA A 100 2.17 -5.53 -1.94
CA ALA A 100 3.02 -4.36 -2.03
C ALA A 100 4.20 -4.42 -1.03
N VAL A 101 3.93 -4.76 0.23
CA VAL A 101 4.99 -4.95 1.25
C VAL A 101 5.96 -6.05 0.85
N ALA A 102 5.49 -7.20 0.38
CA ALA A 102 6.35 -8.29 -0.05
C ALA A 102 7.30 -7.84 -1.17
N LEU A 103 6.80 -7.05 -2.12
CA LEU A 103 7.61 -6.46 -3.19
C LEU A 103 8.61 -5.42 -2.67
N TYR A 104 8.24 -4.58 -1.69
CA TYR A 104 9.18 -3.65 -1.05
C TYR A 104 10.30 -4.40 -0.33
N VAL A 105 9.97 -5.41 0.47
CA VAL A 105 10.94 -6.27 1.17
C VAL A 105 11.86 -6.97 0.18
N ALA A 106 11.32 -7.50 -0.93
CA ALA A 106 12.11 -8.10 -1.99
C ALA A 106 13.09 -7.10 -2.63
N SER A 107 12.66 -5.85 -2.83
CA SER A 107 13.51 -4.77 -3.32
C SER A 107 14.67 -4.50 -2.36
N PHE A 108 14.42 -4.43 -1.05
CA PHE A 108 15.46 -4.24 -0.04
C PHE A 108 16.45 -5.42 0.03
N LEU A 109 15.95 -6.65 -0.05
CA LEU A 109 16.79 -7.85 -0.02
C LEU A 109 17.71 -7.91 -1.25
N LYS A 110 17.22 -7.47 -2.41
CA LYS A 110 18.01 -7.37 -3.63
C LYS A 110 19.10 -6.30 -3.52
N GLU A 111 18.79 -5.14 -2.96
CA GLU A 111 19.77 -4.09 -2.68
C GLU A 111 20.92 -4.62 -1.82
N ARG A 112 20.61 -5.39 -0.75
CA ARG A 112 21.63 -6.03 0.10
C ARG A 112 22.46 -7.10 -0.60
N ARG A 113 21.89 -7.82 -1.56
CA ARG A 113 22.57 -8.90 -2.31
C ARG A 113 23.39 -8.41 -3.49
N THR A 114 23.34 -7.11 -3.82
CA THR A 114 24.08 -6.55 -4.96
C THR A 114 25.35 -5.85 -4.44
N PRO A 115 26.53 -6.50 -4.50
CA PRO A 115 27.78 -5.88 -4.04
C PRO A 115 28.28 -4.72 -4.93
N ASN A 116 27.65 -4.42 -6.07
CA ASN A 116 28.03 -3.32 -6.96
C ASN A 116 26.92 -2.27 -7.04
N ASN A 117 27.08 -1.21 -6.23
CA ASN A 117 26.17 -0.08 -6.14
C ASN A 117 26.39 0.87 -7.33
N THR A 118 25.62 0.70 -8.41
CA THR A 118 25.70 1.58 -9.60
C THR A 118 24.49 2.49 -9.78
N ILE A 119 23.59 2.59 -8.78
CA ILE A 119 22.46 3.56 -8.84
C ILE A 119 22.78 4.88 -8.12
N TYR A 120 23.81 4.90 -7.25
CA TYR A 120 24.24 6.11 -6.53
C TYR A 120 25.58 6.71 -7.02
N LYS A 121 26.17 6.16 -8.09
CA LYS A 121 27.47 6.62 -8.59
C LYS A 121 27.36 7.75 -9.62
N ASP A 122 26.15 8.10 -10.04
CA ASP A 122 25.94 9.10 -11.10
C ASP A 122 25.72 10.53 -10.53
N ASP A 123 25.77 10.67 -9.19
CA ASP A 123 25.45 11.93 -8.47
C ASP A 123 26.66 12.54 -7.71
N LEU A 124 27.90 12.10 -7.98
CA LEU A 124 29.14 12.66 -7.39
C LEU A 124 30.14 13.09 -8.46
#